data_AF-R6T7R4-F1
#
_entry.id   AF-R6T7R4-F1
#
_cell.length_a   1.000
_cell.length_b   1.000
_cell.length_c   1.000
_cell.angle_alpha   90.00
_cell.angle_beta   90.00
_cell.angle_gamma   90.00
#
_symmetry.space_group_name_H-M   'P 1'
#
loop_
_entity.id
_entity.type
_entity.pdbx_description
1 polymer ?
#
loop_
_entity_poly.entity_id
_entity_poly.type
_entity_poly.pdbx_seq_one_letter_code
_entity_poly.pdbx_strand_id
1 'polypeptide(L)'
;MYDALEQKGIRIGTHLSRCAGVDDLAFDTAEMAAQAEALRHSAFPTLSSQAGEQMRAQILRARADGDSVGGIAETVVLGLPAGLGEPWFDTVEGMLSHGLFSVPAVKGVEFGLGFALADLRGSVSNDPYRVCGDKIQTDGNKNGGIGGGITNGMPLVFRCAIKPTPSIAQPQETVDFRANENVTLRISGRHDPCIAPRACPVIDAITALTVADLLLMRLGDDALGPGEVR
;
A
#
# COMPACT_ATOMS: atom_id res chain seq x y z
N MET A 1 -11.62 9.35 10.61
CA MET A 1 -11.18 7.96 10.76
C MET A 1 -9.73 7.89 11.22
N TYR A 2 -8.80 8.53 10.51
CA TYR A 2 -7.39 8.68 10.93
C TYR A 2 -7.23 9.05 12.40
N ASP A 3 -7.82 10.17 12.83
CA ASP A 3 -7.71 10.62 14.23
C ASP A 3 -8.25 9.59 15.24
N ALA A 4 -9.28 8.82 14.86
CA ALA A 4 -9.84 7.79 15.73
C ALA A 4 -8.89 6.59 15.87
N LEU A 5 -8.27 6.16 14.77
CA LEU A 5 -7.23 5.12 14.79
C LEU A 5 -5.96 5.59 15.52
N GLU A 6 -5.57 6.85 15.37
CA GLU A 6 -4.43 7.41 16.10
C GLU A 6 -4.65 7.47 17.61
N GLN A 7 -5.86 7.79 18.06
CA GLN A 7 -6.25 7.69 19.47
C GLN A 7 -6.16 6.26 20.00
N LYS A 8 -6.24 5.26 19.11
CA LYS A 8 -6.02 3.83 19.39
C LYS A 8 -4.56 3.40 19.30
N GLY A 9 -3.63 4.32 19.01
CA GLY A 9 -2.22 4.01 18.79
C GLY A 9 -1.94 3.39 17.42
N ILE A 10 -2.93 3.32 16.52
CA ILE A 10 -2.80 2.77 15.19
C ILE A 10 -2.33 3.88 14.24
N ARG A 11 -1.24 3.62 13.51
CA ARG A 11 -0.65 4.57 12.55
C ARG A 11 -0.52 3.92 11.19
N ILE A 12 -0.84 4.66 10.14
CA ILE A 12 -0.75 4.21 8.75
C ILE A 12 0.20 5.16 8.03
N GLY A 13 1.10 4.62 7.21
CA GLY A 13 1.94 5.41 6.32
C GLY A 13 2.27 4.67 5.04
N THR A 14 2.18 5.38 3.92
CA THR A 14 2.47 4.85 2.59
C THR A 14 3.55 5.68 1.89
N HIS A 15 4.55 5.01 1.33
CA HIS A 15 5.54 5.62 0.43
C HIS A 15 5.54 4.91 -0.93
N LEU A 16 6.13 5.55 -1.93
CA LEU A 16 6.48 4.93 -3.20
C LEU A 16 7.77 4.14 -3.01
N SER A 17 7.66 2.82 -2.87
CA SER A 17 8.83 1.94 -2.83
C SER A 17 9.52 1.85 -4.19
N ARG A 18 8.79 2.07 -5.28
CA ARG A 18 9.34 2.14 -6.64
C ARG A 18 8.53 3.04 -7.54
N CYS A 19 9.15 3.85 -8.38
CA CYS A 19 8.47 4.59 -9.44
C CYS A 19 9.38 4.74 -10.66
N ALA A 20 8.83 4.47 -11.85
CA ALA A 20 9.57 4.58 -13.12
C ALA A 20 10.94 3.85 -13.13
N GLY A 21 11.02 2.70 -12.46
CA GLY A 21 12.25 1.90 -12.37
C GLY A 21 13.29 2.39 -11.35
N VAL A 22 12.99 3.45 -10.59
CA VAL A 22 13.79 3.91 -9.44
C VAL A 22 13.19 3.31 -8.18
N ASP A 23 14.02 2.69 -7.34
CA ASP A 23 13.64 2.17 -6.03
C ASP A 23 13.89 3.22 -4.93
N ASP A 24 13.08 3.20 -3.89
CA ASP A 24 13.27 3.95 -2.65
C ASP A 24 13.91 3.07 -1.57
N LEU A 25 14.21 3.64 -0.40
CA LEU A 25 14.55 2.87 0.79
C LEU A 25 13.34 2.05 1.25
N ALA A 26 13.58 0.88 1.83
CA ALA A 26 12.56 0.15 2.58
C ALA A 26 12.33 0.82 3.94
N PHE A 27 11.17 0.56 4.55
CA PHE A 27 10.95 0.93 5.96
C PHE A 27 12.03 0.32 6.86
N ASP A 28 12.60 1.15 7.73
CA ASP A 28 13.51 0.71 8.79
C ASP A 28 12.67 0.23 9.97
N THR A 29 12.93 -0.98 10.47
CA THR A 29 12.16 -1.54 11.60
C THR A 29 12.25 -0.70 12.86
N ALA A 30 13.39 -0.05 13.13
CA ALA A 30 13.57 0.78 14.32
C ALA A 30 12.88 2.14 14.20
N GLU A 31 12.85 2.71 13.00
CA GLU A 31 12.34 4.06 12.74
C GLU A 31 10.94 4.07 12.08
N MET A 32 10.34 2.90 11.87
CA MET A 32 9.12 2.70 11.08
C MET A 32 7.98 3.65 11.51
N ALA A 33 7.81 3.88 12.81
CA ALA A 33 6.79 4.78 13.34
C ALA A 33 7.06 6.24 12.98
N ALA A 34 8.32 6.69 13.10
CA ALA A 34 8.72 8.05 12.72
C ALA A 34 8.61 8.25 11.20
N GLN A 35 9.00 7.24 10.42
CA GLN A 35 8.88 7.23 8.97
C GLN A 35 7.42 7.31 8.51
N ALA A 36 6.53 6.49 9.09
CA ALA A 36 5.10 6.53 8.78
C ALA A 36 4.48 7.91 9.07
N GLU A 37 4.85 8.52 10.19
CA GLU A 37 4.37 9.87 10.53
C GLU A 37 4.90 10.94 9.56
N ALA A 38 6.19 10.89 9.23
CA ALA A 38 6.80 11.84 8.31
C ALA A 38 6.14 11.82 6.91
N LEU A 39 5.70 10.66 6.45
CA LEU A 39 5.04 10.49 5.14
C LEU A 39 3.71 11.25 5.04
N ARG A 40 2.97 11.42 6.15
CA ARG A 40 1.68 12.16 6.17
C ARG A 40 1.82 13.62 5.74
N HIS A 41 2.99 14.20 5.97
CA HIS A 41 3.30 15.58 5.67
C HIS A 41 4.26 15.74 4.48
N SER A 42 4.62 14.65 3.82
CA SER A 42 5.59 14.69 2.73
C SER A 42 4.97 15.24 1.45
N ALA A 43 5.69 16.16 0.79
CA ALA A 43 5.31 16.68 -0.53
C ALA A 43 5.52 15.65 -1.66
N PHE A 44 6.34 14.62 -1.43
CA PHE A 44 6.49 13.47 -2.32
C PHE A 44 6.68 12.23 -1.44
N PRO A 45 5.82 11.22 -1.55
CA PRO A 45 5.77 10.14 -0.57
C PRO A 45 6.94 9.18 -0.79
N THR A 46 8.14 9.53 -0.33
CA THR A 46 9.36 8.72 -0.36
C THR A 46 10.08 8.85 0.97
N LEU A 47 10.74 7.79 1.40
CA LEU A 47 11.60 7.75 2.58
C LEU A 47 12.95 8.41 2.31
N SER A 48 13.48 8.30 1.08
CA SER A 48 14.69 9.01 0.65
C SER A 48 14.38 10.22 -0.21
N SER A 49 14.89 11.39 0.18
CA SER A 49 14.83 12.60 -0.63
C SER A 49 15.53 12.42 -1.98
N GLN A 50 16.66 11.70 -2.00
CA GLN A 50 17.42 11.40 -3.21
C GLN A 50 16.61 10.52 -4.18
N ALA A 51 15.94 9.49 -3.67
CA ALA A 51 15.06 8.65 -4.49
C ALA A 51 13.88 9.48 -5.04
N GLY A 52 13.28 10.33 -4.20
CA GLY A 52 12.23 11.26 -4.62
C GLY A 52 12.64 12.19 -5.76
N GLU A 53 13.85 12.76 -5.72
CA GLU A 53 14.39 13.58 -6.81
C GLU A 53 14.57 12.78 -8.11
N GLN A 54 15.12 11.57 -8.02
CA GLN A 54 15.31 10.68 -9.16
C GLN A 54 13.97 10.24 -9.79
N MET A 55 12.99 9.86 -8.96
CA MET A 55 11.65 9.51 -9.42
C MET A 55 10.99 10.70 -10.12
N ARG A 56 11.06 11.91 -9.54
CA ARG A 56 10.54 13.13 -10.17
C ARG A 56 11.19 13.40 -11.52
N ALA A 57 12.51 13.21 -11.64
CA ALA A 57 13.21 13.36 -12.91
C ALA A 57 12.71 12.37 -13.97
N GLN A 58 12.46 11.11 -13.62
CA GLN A 58 11.91 10.11 -14.55
C GLN A 58 10.46 10.43 -14.94
N ILE A 59 9.63 10.88 -14.01
CA ILE A 59 8.25 11.32 -14.29
C ILE A 59 8.25 12.49 -15.28
N LEU A 60 9.17 13.46 -15.12
CA LEU A 60 9.31 14.58 -16.04
C LEU A 60 9.82 14.17 -17.42
N ARG A 61 10.69 13.17 -17.51
CA ARG A 61 11.13 12.58 -18.78
C ARG A 61 9.99 11.91 -19.51
N ALA A 62 9.24 11.03 -18.85
CA ALA A 62 8.05 10.39 -19.42
C ALA A 62 7.05 11.43 -19.95
N ARG A 63 6.84 12.53 -19.20
CA ARG A 63 6.01 13.65 -19.66
C ARG A 63 6.56 14.30 -20.94
N ALA A 64 7.87 14.54 -21.02
CA ALA A 64 8.50 15.14 -22.20
C ALA A 64 8.38 14.22 -23.43
N ASP A 65 8.42 12.91 -23.20
CA ASP A 65 8.22 11.88 -24.23
C ASP A 65 6.73 11.66 -24.59
N GLY A 66 5.84 12.45 -23.99
CA GLY A 66 4.39 12.34 -24.21
C GLY A 66 3.78 11.07 -23.65
N ASP A 67 4.45 10.43 -22.70
CA ASP A 67 4.12 9.13 -22.08
C ASP A 67 3.79 9.29 -20.58
N SER A 68 3.58 8.17 -19.89
CA SER A 68 3.37 8.10 -18.45
C SER A 68 4.05 6.89 -17.80
N VAL A 69 4.17 6.93 -16.48
CA VAL A 69 4.82 5.89 -15.67
C VAL A 69 3.96 5.52 -14.46
N GLY A 70 4.11 4.27 -14.03
CA GLY A 70 3.47 3.72 -12.83
C GLY A 70 4.40 3.72 -11.61
N GLY A 71 4.02 2.95 -10.60
CA GLY A 71 4.82 2.75 -9.40
C GLY A 71 4.30 1.64 -8.50
N ILE A 72 5.01 1.41 -7.41
CA ILE A 72 4.63 0.51 -6.33
C ILE A 72 4.55 1.38 -5.07
N ALA A 73 3.40 1.34 -4.41
CA ALA A 73 3.21 1.94 -3.09
C ALA A 73 3.39 0.86 -2.03
N GLU A 74 4.25 1.07 -1.03
CA GLU A 74 4.38 0.21 0.14
C GLU A 74 3.77 0.92 1.35
N THR A 75 2.91 0.20 2.05
CA THR A 75 2.13 0.70 3.18
C THR A 75 2.42 -0.12 4.41
N VAL A 76 2.57 0.57 5.55
CA VAL A 76 2.64 -0.03 6.87
C VAL A 76 1.46 0.41 7.72
N VAL A 77 0.93 -0.53 8.53
CA VAL A 77 0.00 -0.23 9.62
C VAL A 77 0.60 -0.72 10.92
N LEU A 78 0.81 0.21 11.85
CA LEU A 78 1.46 -0.02 13.13
C LEU A 78 0.41 -0.02 14.24
N GLY A 79 0.70 -0.72 15.34
CA GLY A 79 -0.17 -0.71 16.53
C GLY A 79 -1.46 -1.52 16.39
N LEU A 80 -1.61 -2.32 15.33
CA LEU A 80 -2.74 -3.23 15.22
C LEU A 80 -2.68 -4.30 16.31
N PRO A 81 -3.79 -4.56 17.04
CA PRO A 81 -3.84 -5.68 17.96
C PRO A 81 -3.79 -7.00 17.18
N ALA A 82 -3.31 -8.05 17.84
CA ALA A 82 -3.43 -9.41 17.32
C ALA A 82 -4.90 -9.88 17.38
N GLY A 83 -5.32 -10.71 16.42
CA GLY A 83 -6.65 -11.33 16.43
C GLY A 83 -7.74 -10.59 15.65
N LEU A 84 -7.38 -9.64 14.77
CA LEU A 84 -8.32 -9.03 13.82
C LEU A 84 -8.41 -9.87 12.54
N GLY A 85 -9.60 -9.91 11.93
CA GLY A 85 -9.90 -10.74 10.77
C GLY A 85 -10.30 -12.17 11.14
N GLU A 86 -10.53 -13.00 10.13
CA GLU A 86 -10.88 -14.40 10.29
C GLU A 86 -10.29 -15.29 9.18
N PRO A 87 -10.31 -16.63 9.31
CA PRO A 87 -9.56 -17.51 8.41
C PRO A 87 -10.11 -17.67 6.99
N TRP A 88 -11.33 -17.20 6.67
CA TRP A 88 -12.00 -17.60 5.43
C TRP A 88 -12.55 -16.46 4.57
N PHE A 89 -13.64 -15.82 4.98
CA PHE A 89 -14.33 -14.79 4.19
C PHE A 89 -13.71 -13.41 4.44
N ASP A 90 -13.67 -13.00 5.70
CA ASP A 90 -13.19 -11.67 6.12
C ASP A 90 -11.76 -11.73 6.64
N THR A 91 -10.90 -12.40 5.87
CA THR A 91 -9.45 -12.37 6.08
C THR A 91 -8.93 -10.93 5.99
N VAL A 92 -7.90 -10.59 6.76
CA VAL A 92 -7.24 -9.28 6.68
C VAL A 92 -6.77 -9.00 5.25
N GLU A 93 -6.14 -9.97 4.59
CA GLU A 93 -5.68 -9.86 3.21
C GLU A 93 -6.85 -9.65 2.25
N GLY A 94 -7.94 -10.40 2.39
CA GLY A 94 -9.11 -10.33 1.52
C GLY A 94 -9.82 -8.99 1.61
N MET A 95 -10.09 -8.53 2.84
CA MET A 95 -10.73 -7.24 3.10
C MET A 95 -9.89 -6.07 2.59
N LEU A 96 -8.58 -6.07 2.86
CA LEU A 96 -7.67 -5.05 2.34
C LEU A 96 -7.59 -5.10 0.83
N SER A 97 -7.42 -6.29 0.24
CA SER A 97 -7.34 -6.43 -1.21
C SER A 97 -8.61 -5.92 -1.90
N HIS A 98 -9.79 -6.23 -1.36
CA HIS A 98 -11.07 -5.72 -1.88
C HIS A 98 -11.11 -4.18 -1.92
N GLY A 99 -10.71 -3.53 -0.82
CA GLY A 99 -10.61 -2.06 -0.77
C GLY A 99 -9.55 -1.52 -1.72
N LEU A 100 -8.35 -2.10 -1.71
CA LEU A 100 -7.21 -1.65 -2.49
C LEU A 100 -7.43 -1.80 -4.00
N PHE A 101 -8.09 -2.88 -4.45
CA PHE A 101 -8.47 -3.03 -5.86
C PHE A 101 -9.59 -2.07 -6.30
N SER A 102 -10.29 -1.43 -5.36
CA SER A 102 -11.22 -0.34 -5.65
C SER A 102 -10.51 0.99 -5.94
N VAL A 103 -9.23 1.12 -5.61
CA VAL A 103 -8.41 2.29 -5.94
C VAL A 103 -8.07 2.27 -7.44
N PRO A 104 -8.39 3.33 -8.20
CA PRO A 104 -8.12 3.36 -9.64
C PRO A 104 -6.66 3.07 -9.97
N ALA A 105 -6.45 2.31 -11.04
CA ALA A 105 -5.15 1.89 -11.56
C ALA A 105 -4.33 0.89 -10.70
N VAL A 106 -4.82 0.47 -9.53
CA VAL A 106 -4.23 -0.69 -8.83
C VAL A 106 -4.44 -1.94 -9.68
N LYS A 107 -3.36 -2.71 -9.85
CA LYS A 107 -3.32 -3.94 -10.66
C LYS A 107 -2.71 -5.14 -9.94
N GLY A 108 -2.15 -4.94 -8.76
CA GLY A 108 -1.63 -6.01 -7.92
C GLY A 108 -1.55 -5.56 -6.47
N VAL A 109 -1.77 -6.49 -5.56
CA VAL A 109 -1.62 -6.31 -4.11
C VAL A 109 -0.81 -7.50 -3.59
N GLU A 110 0.16 -7.23 -2.72
CA GLU A 110 0.96 -8.27 -2.08
C GLU A 110 1.21 -7.92 -0.61
N PHE A 111 1.34 -8.93 0.27
CA PHE A 111 1.53 -8.76 1.71
C PHE A 111 2.90 -9.28 2.16
N GLY A 112 3.59 -8.54 3.02
CA GLY A 112 4.94 -8.87 3.49
C GLY A 112 5.96 -8.96 2.35
N LEU A 113 6.62 -10.12 2.22
CA LEU A 113 7.50 -10.42 1.09
C LEU A 113 6.73 -10.68 -0.22
N GLY A 114 5.41 -10.88 -0.15
CA GLY A 114 4.56 -10.93 -1.32
C GLY A 114 4.92 -12.08 -2.25
N PHE A 115 5.06 -11.77 -3.54
CA PHE A 115 5.42 -12.77 -4.55
C PHE A 115 6.79 -13.43 -4.29
N ALA A 116 7.71 -12.77 -3.58
CA ALA A 116 9.02 -13.34 -3.25
C ALA A 116 8.91 -14.56 -2.29
N LEU A 117 7.77 -14.75 -1.60
CA LEU A 117 7.53 -15.95 -0.80
C LEU A 117 7.50 -17.22 -1.65
N ALA A 118 7.13 -17.13 -2.93
CA ALA A 118 7.04 -18.28 -3.83
C ALA A 118 8.38 -19.00 -4.06
N ASP A 119 9.49 -18.28 -3.89
CA ASP A 119 10.84 -18.80 -4.06
C ASP A 119 11.43 -19.38 -2.75
N LEU A 120 10.71 -19.27 -1.63
CA LEU A 120 11.19 -19.69 -0.31
C LEU A 120 10.64 -21.06 0.09
N ARG A 121 11.45 -21.79 0.88
CA ARG A 121 10.98 -22.97 1.61
C ARG A 121 10.23 -22.53 2.87
N GLY A 122 9.26 -23.33 3.32
CA GLY A 122 8.49 -23.08 4.55
C GLY A 122 9.36 -22.76 5.78
N SER A 123 10.49 -23.46 5.93
CA SER A 123 11.44 -23.23 7.03
C SER A 123 12.07 -21.83 7.05
N VAL A 124 12.08 -21.14 5.91
CA VAL A 124 12.62 -19.78 5.72
C VAL A 124 11.49 -18.75 5.68
N SER A 125 10.34 -19.08 5.08
CA SER A 125 9.20 -18.16 4.94
C SER A 125 8.43 -17.95 6.25
N ASN A 126 8.44 -18.92 7.16
CA ASN A 126 7.78 -18.79 8.45
C ASN A 126 8.43 -17.69 9.31
N ASP A 127 7.61 -17.02 10.13
CA ASP A 127 8.06 -16.07 11.15
C ASP A 127 7.90 -16.71 12.53
N PRO A 128 8.97 -17.23 13.15
CA PRO A 128 8.87 -17.96 14.42
C PRO A 128 8.42 -17.08 15.57
N TYR A 129 7.51 -17.56 16.42
CA TYR A 129 7.14 -16.83 17.63
C TYR A 129 8.23 -16.89 18.71
N ARG A 130 8.42 -15.77 19.41
CA ARG A 130 9.35 -15.57 20.52
C ARG A 130 8.67 -14.80 21.65
N VAL A 131 9.14 -15.06 22.86
CA VAL A 131 8.76 -14.27 24.05
C VAL A 131 9.75 -13.10 24.15
N CYS A 132 9.22 -11.88 24.10
CA CYS A 132 9.95 -10.63 24.20
C CYS A 132 9.42 -9.85 25.42
N GLY A 133 10.00 -10.10 26.59
CA GLY A 133 9.49 -9.56 27.85
C GLY A 133 8.13 -10.17 28.21
N ASP A 134 7.10 -9.33 28.30
CA ASP A 134 5.71 -9.70 28.60
C ASP A 134 4.86 -9.97 27.33
N LYS A 135 5.45 -9.81 26.14
CA LYS A 135 4.75 -9.95 24.85
C LYS A 135 5.24 -11.17 24.06
N ILE A 136 4.34 -11.73 23.28
CA ILE A 136 4.67 -12.71 22.24
C ILE A 136 4.72 -11.98 20.89
N GLN A 137 5.82 -12.12 20.16
CA GLN A 137 6.05 -11.48 18.86
C GLN A 137 6.71 -12.47 17.92
N THR A 138 6.69 -12.20 16.62
CA THR A 138 7.44 -13.02 15.66
C THR A 138 8.87 -12.50 15.47
N ASP A 139 9.79 -13.43 15.25
CA ASP A 139 11.18 -13.19 14.87
C ASP A 139 11.24 -12.97 13.35
N GLY A 140 11.06 -11.71 12.95
CA GLY A 140 10.85 -11.30 11.57
C GLY A 140 9.39 -11.06 11.22
N ASN A 141 9.14 -10.61 9.99
CA ASN A 141 7.80 -10.23 9.54
C ASN A 141 7.61 -10.47 8.02
N LYS A 142 8.02 -11.64 7.53
CA LYS A 142 7.95 -11.99 6.11
C LYS A 142 6.51 -12.12 5.61
N ASN A 143 5.58 -12.46 6.49
CA ASN A 143 4.15 -12.57 6.18
C ASN A 143 3.39 -11.23 6.39
N GLY A 144 4.10 -10.14 6.72
CA GLY A 144 3.53 -8.79 6.75
C GLY A 144 2.45 -8.60 7.81
N GLY A 145 2.62 -9.17 9.00
CA GLY A 145 1.73 -8.95 10.15
C GLY A 145 0.50 -9.84 10.19
N ILE A 146 0.38 -10.79 9.26
CA ILE A 146 -0.79 -11.65 9.11
C ILE A 146 -0.40 -13.13 9.17
N GLY A 147 -1.22 -13.94 9.83
CA GLY A 147 -1.11 -15.40 9.83
C GLY A 147 -2.50 -16.03 9.70
N GLY A 148 -2.72 -16.77 8.61
CA GLY A 148 -3.98 -17.47 8.38
C GLY A 148 -5.20 -16.54 8.33
N GLY A 149 -5.07 -15.36 7.73
CA GLY A 149 -6.15 -14.37 7.63
C GLY A 149 -6.28 -13.43 8.83
N ILE A 150 -5.43 -13.59 9.86
CA ILE A 150 -5.58 -12.90 11.15
C ILE A 150 -4.33 -12.09 11.51
N THR A 151 -4.50 -10.88 12.04
CA THR A 151 -3.36 -10.07 12.52
C THR A 151 -2.60 -10.77 13.65
N ASN A 152 -1.28 -10.73 13.62
CA ASN A 152 -0.42 -11.34 14.64
C ASN A 152 0.21 -10.33 15.62
N GLY A 153 -0.13 -9.04 15.49
CA GLY A 153 0.38 -7.94 16.32
C GLY A 153 1.69 -7.32 15.84
N MET A 154 2.31 -7.86 14.79
CA MET A 154 3.42 -7.22 14.09
C MET A 154 2.91 -6.14 13.13
N PRO A 155 3.78 -5.24 12.64
CA PRO A 155 3.41 -4.30 11.58
C PRO A 155 2.74 -5.02 10.41
N LEU A 156 1.55 -4.56 10.03
CA LEU A 156 0.93 -4.99 8.79
C LEU A 156 1.67 -4.31 7.64
N VAL A 157 2.17 -5.08 6.67
CA VAL A 157 2.94 -4.57 5.54
C VAL A 157 2.36 -5.09 4.24
N PHE A 158 2.05 -4.21 3.31
CA PHE A 158 1.58 -4.60 1.98
C PHE A 158 2.06 -3.62 0.91
N ARG A 159 1.99 -4.05 -0.36
CA ARG A 159 2.30 -3.22 -1.52
C ARG A 159 1.20 -3.23 -2.55
N CYS A 160 1.03 -2.12 -3.26
CA CYS A 160 0.11 -1.97 -4.38
C CYS A 160 0.85 -1.57 -5.66
N ALA A 161 0.70 -2.37 -6.71
CA ALA A 161 1.19 -2.03 -8.05
C ALA A 161 0.19 -1.10 -8.75
N ILE A 162 0.64 0.11 -9.09
CA ILE A 162 -0.16 1.14 -9.74
C ILE A 162 0.31 1.28 -11.18
N LYS A 163 -0.57 0.98 -12.14
CA LYS A 163 -0.22 1.06 -13.57
C LYS A 163 -0.04 2.51 -14.04
N PRO A 164 0.70 2.73 -15.15
CA PRO A 164 0.76 4.05 -15.80
C PRO A 164 -0.62 4.60 -16.19
N THR A 165 -0.71 5.93 -16.29
CA THR A 165 -1.92 6.62 -16.76
C THR A 165 -2.18 6.25 -18.23
N PRO A 166 -3.35 5.69 -18.59
CA PRO A 166 -3.57 5.22 -19.96
C PRO A 166 -3.71 6.36 -20.98
N SER A 167 -4.13 7.55 -20.54
CA SER A 167 -4.31 8.71 -21.41
C SER A 167 -2.97 9.43 -21.62
N ILE A 168 -2.29 9.13 -22.74
CA ILE A 168 -1.00 9.70 -23.11
C ILE A 168 -1.09 10.48 -24.43
N ALA A 169 -0.08 11.32 -24.71
CA ALA A 169 -0.05 12.17 -25.90
C ALA A 169 0.50 11.45 -27.14
N GLN A 170 1.15 10.30 -26.95
CA GLN A 170 1.59 9.43 -28.04
C GLN A 170 0.37 8.83 -28.77
N PRO A 171 0.46 8.63 -30.09
CA PRO A 171 -0.59 7.94 -30.85
C PRO A 171 -0.82 6.52 -30.33
N GLN A 172 -2.08 6.10 -30.20
CA GLN A 172 -2.47 4.77 -29.74
C GLN A 172 -3.52 4.18 -30.69
N GLU A 173 -3.44 2.89 -30.94
CA GLU A 173 -4.43 2.17 -31.75
C GLU A 173 -5.71 1.93 -30.95
N THR A 174 -6.86 2.18 -31.57
CA THR A 174 -8.18 1.95 -30.99
C THR A 174 -9.23 1.72 -32.08
N VAL A 175 -10.51 1.72 -31.71
CA VAL A 175 -11.63 1.51 -32.63
C VAL A 175 -12.63 2.65 -32.50
N ASP A 176 -13.08 3.20 -33.63
CA ASP A 176 -14.31 3.99 -33.67
C ASP A 176 -15.49 3.02 -33.74
N PHE A 177 -16.16 2.82 -32.61
CA PHE A 177 -17.28 1.87 -32.51
C PHE A 177 -18.53 2.30 -33.27
N ARG A 178 -18.64 3.56 -33.70
CA ARG A 178 -19.75 4.05 -34.52
C ARG A 178 -19.50 3.82 -36.00
N ALA A 179 -18.27 4.06 -36.45
CA ALA A 179 -17.85 3.80 -37.82
C ALA A 179 -17.53 2.31 -38.07
N ASN A 180 -17.30 1.53 -37.01
CA ASN A 180 -16.84 0.14 -37.05
C ASN A 180 -15.48 -0.01 -37.76
N GLU A 181 -14.53 0.88 -37.44
CA GLU A 181 -13.21 0.96 -38.08
C GLU A 181 -12.09 1.09 -37.04
N ASN A 182 -10.91 0.54 -37.36
CA ASN A 182 -9.70 0.76 -36.58
C ASN A 182 -9.18 2.17 -36.85
N VAL A 183 -8.83 2.90 -35.80
CA VAL A 183 -8.34 4.28 -35.89
C VAL A 183 -7.18 4.50 -34.93
N THR A 184 -6.25 5.37 -35.31
CA THR A 184 -5.22 5.86 -34.40
C THR A 184 -5.75 7.07 -33.64
N LEU A 185 -5.86 6.99 -32.31
CA LEU A 185 -6.27 8.08 -31.44
C LEU A 185 -5.04 8.82 -30.90
N ARG A 186 -5.09 10.14 -30.94
CA ARG A 186 -4.14 11.00 -30.23
C ARG A 186 -4.89 11.91 -29.27
N ILE A 187 -4.71 11.69 -27.98
CA ILE A 187 -5.40 12.44 -26.94
C ILE A 187 -4.65 13.76 -26.71
N SER A 188 -5.37 14.87 -26.76
CA SER A 188 -4.83 16.20 -26.42
C SER A 188 -5.25 16.62 -25.01
N GLY A 189 -4.56 17.60 -24.42
CA GLY A 189 -4.88 18.14 -23.10
C GLY A 189 -3.86 17.78 -22.01
N ARG A 190 -4.18 18.17 -20.78
CA ARG A 190 -3.32 17.96 -19.62
C ARG A 190 -3.62 16.59 -19.02
N HIS A 191 -2.72 15.64 -19.23
CA HIS A 191 -2.74 14.32 -18.60
C HIS A 191 -1.64 14.22 -17.56
N ASP A 192 -1.88 13.37 -16.56
CA ASP A 192 -0.92 13.18 -15.49
C ASP A 192 0.13 12.13 -15.87
N PRO A 193 1.42 12.50 -15.94
CA PRO A 193 2.48 11.57 -16.33
C PRO A 193 2.74 10.50 -15.27
N CYS A 194 2.24 10.67 -14.05
CA CYS A 194 2.22 9.66 -13.02
C CYS A 194 1.13 9.96 -11.97
N ILE A 195 0.31 8.97 -11.66
CA ILE A 195 -0.71 9.06 -10.60
C ILE A 195 -0.26 8.39 -9.30
N ALA A 196 0.80 7.58 -9.32
CA ALA A 196 1.23 6.80 -8.16
C ALA A 196 1.50 7.65 -6.89
N PRO A 197 2.17 8.83 -6.95
CA PRO A 197 2.35 9.67 -5.75
C PRO A 197 1.02 10.10 -5.11
N ARG A 198 -0.03 10.30 -5.93
CA ARG A 198 -1.36 10.68 -5.44
C ARG A 198 -2.21 9.48 -5.03
N ALA A 199 -1.83 8.27 -5.42
CA ALA A 199 -2.49 7.05 -4.96
C ALA A 199 -2.10 6.72 -3.51
N CYS A 200 -0.90 7.08 -3.05
CA CYS A 200 -0.45 6.85 -1.67
C CYS A 200 -1.46 7.33 -0.60
N PRO A 201 -1.91 8.61 -0.57
CA PRO A 201 -2.91 9.05 0.41
C PRO A 201 -4.29 8.40 0.24
N VAL A 202 -4.62 7.88 -0.96
CA VAL A 202 -5.87 7.15 -1.20
C VAL A 202 -5.80 5.73 -0.66
N ILE A 203 -4.64 5.08 -0.81
CA ILE A 203 -4.33 3.77 -0.22
C ILE A 203 -4.40 3.85 1.29
N ASP A 204 -3.73 4.85 1.86
CA ASP A 204 -3.82 5.25 3.25
C ASP A 204 -5.29 5.33 3.74
N ALA A 205 -6.13 6.10 3.04
CA ALA A 205 -7.53 6.27 3.40
C ALA A 205 -8.35 4.98 3.33
N ILE A 206 -8.19 4.17 2.27
CA ILE A 206 -8.94 2.91 2.16
C ILE A 206 -8.48 1.89 3.20
N THR A 207 -7.18 1.84 3.50
CA THR A 207 -6.62 1.02 4.59
C THR A 207 -7.19 1.43 5.94
N ALA A 208 -7.29 2.73 6.22
CA ALA A 208 -7.88 3.23 7.46
C ALA A 208 -9.35 2.79 7.61
N LEU A 209 -10.13 2.84 6.54
CA LEU A 209 -11.53 2.38 6.55
C LEU A 209 -11.60 0.87 6.77
N THR A 210 -10.81 0.08 6.05
CA THR A 210 -10.81 -1.38 6.20
C THR A 210 -10.35 -1.82 7.59
N VAL A 211 -9.32 -1.18 8.15
CA VAL A 211 -8.87 -1.45 9.52
C VAL A 211 -9.94 -1.10 10.54
N ALA A 212 -10.65 0.01 10.34
CA ALA A 212 -11.77 0.38 11.21
C ALA A 212 -12.90 -0.66 11.16
N ASP A 213 -13.25 -1.17 9.97
CA ASP A 213 -14.24 -2.23 9.83
C ASP A 213 -13.79 -3.51 10.54
N LEU A 214 -12.52 -3.92 10.38
CA LEU A 214 -11.95 -5.09 11.08
C LEU A 214 -12.00 -4.94 12.60
N LEU A 215 -11.74 -3.75 13.13
CA LEU A 215 -11.87 -3.45 14.56
C LEU A 215 -13.32 -3.54 15.04
N LEU A 216 -14.25 -2.91 14.32
CA LEU A 216 -15.68 -2.90 14.66
C LEU A 216 -16.27 -4.32 14.61
N MET A 217 -15.93 -5.10 13.59
CA MET A 217 -16.38 -6.50 13.48
C MET A 217 -15.87 -7.37 14.64
N ARG A 218 -14.66 -7.11 15.14
CA ARG A 218 -14.05 -7.91 16.21
C ARG A 218 -14.48 -7.48 17.61
N LEU A 219 -14.58 -6.17 17.84
CA LEU A 219 -14.68 -5.57 19.17
C LEU A 219 -16.02 -4.86 19.43
N GLY A 220 -16.88 -4.72 18.42
CA GLY A 220 -18.18 -4.06 18.51
C GLY A 220 -18.10 -2.52 18.39
N ASP A 221 -19.23 -1.85 18.62
CA ASP A 221 -19.40 -0.41 18.32
C ASP A 221 -18.47 0.52 19.12
N ASP A 222 -18.02 0.08 20.30
CA ASP A 222 -17.11 0.84 21.16
C ASP A 222 -15.64 0.74 20.71
N ALA A 223 -15.34 -0.04 19.67
CA ALA A 223 -13.97 -0.28 19.19
C ALA A 223 -13.23 1.00 18.78
N LEU A 224 -13.95 2.05 18.39
CA LEU A 224 -13.39 3.35 18.00
C LEU A 224 -13.65 4.46 19.04
N GLY A 225 -14.20 4.11 20.22
CA GLY A 225 -14.38 5.03 21.34
C GLY A 225 -13.04 5.42 22.00
N PRO A 226 -13.01 6.40 22.91
CA PRO A 226 -11.78 6.85 23.57
C PRO A 226 -11.09 5.75 24.41
N GLY A 227 -9.74 5.72 24.42
CA GLY A 227 -8.91 4.76 25.18
C GLY A 227 -8.17 3.75 24.29
N GLU A 228 -7.26 2.93 24.84
CA GLU A 228 -6.53 1.91 24.05
C GLU A 228 -7.43 0.77 23.55
N VAL A 229 -7.04 0.11 22.44
CA VAL A 229 -7.66 -1.13 21.99
C VAL A 229 -7.20 -2.24 22.93
N ARG A 230 -8.14 -2.85 23.67
CA ARG A 230 -7.88 -3.98 24.56
C ARG A 230 -8.08 -5.30 23.85
#